data_AF-A0A0S8KT56-F1
#
_entry.id   AF-A0A0S8KT56-F1
#
_cell.length_a   1.000
_cell.length_b   1.000
_cell.length_c   1.000
_cell.angle_alpha   90.00
_cell.angle_beta   90.00
_cell.angle_gamma   90.00
#
_symmetry.space_group_name_H-M   'P 1'
#
loop_
_entity.id
_entity.type
_entity.pdbx_description
1 polymer ?
#
loop_
_entity_poly.entity_id
_entity_poly.type
_entity_poly.pdbx_seq_one_letter_code
_entity_poly.pdbx_strand_id
1 'polypeptide(L)'
;MSNGADIVDNQQVLERLARKGSEETQEISVVTSPGARAAAWAVKVKSLSSYNVYNVRVVEIGDAGSLPIEIGGQMQAVNLAESFLQDGQLPAGAYAVMSRVGGKNVFYVPV
;
A
#
# COMPACT_ATOMS: atom_id res chain seq x y z
N MET A 1 37.08 -0.53 -42.51
CA MET A 1 36.78 -0.52 -41.06
C MET A 1 36.09 0.80 -40.72
N SER A 2 35.01 0.96 -39.97
CA SER A 2 33.89 0.11 -39.54
C SER A 2 32.91 1.07 -38.86
N ASN A 3 31.97 1.69 -39.60
CA ASN A 3 31.02 2.69 -39.03
C ASN A 3 29.54 2.29 -39.17
N GLY A 4 29.24 1.08 -39.66
CA GLY A 4 27.87 0.61 -39.88
C GLY A 4 27.29 -0.25 -38.74
N ALA A 5 28.14 -0.75 -37.84
CA ALA A 5 27.71 -1.64 -36.75
C ALA A 5 27.22 -0.88 -35.50
N ASP A 6 27.77 0.31 -35.22
CA ASP A 6 27.48 1.06 -33.99
C ASP A 6 26.12 1.79 -34.00
N ILE A 7 25.57 2.09 -35.18
CA ILE A 7 24.28 2.80 -35.30
C ILE A 7 23.11 1.84 -35.00
N VAL A 8 23.24 0.59 -35.44
CA VAL A 8 22.21 -0.44 -35.24
C VAL A 8 22.09 -0.81 -33.76
N ASP A 9 23.21 -0.85 -33.04
CA ASP A 9 23.23 -1.24 -31.63
C ASP A 9 22.58 -0.17 -30.74
N ASN A 10 22.84 1.12 -31.01
CA ASN A 10 22.22 2.22 -30.26
C ASN A 10 20.71 2.35 -30.51
N GLN A 11 20.25 2.14 -31.75
CA GLN A 11 18.81 2.12 -32.04
C GLN A 11 18.12 0.93 -31.38
N GLN A 12 18.76 -0.24 -31.34
CA GLN A 12 18.22 -1.42 -30.66
C GLN A 12 18.17 -1.24 -29.13
N VAL A 13 19.15 -0.56 -28.53
CA VAL A 13 19.14 -0.21 -27.10
C VAL A 13 18.02 0.77 -26.77
N LEU A 14 17.81 1.80 -27.60
CA LEU A 14 16.72 2.77 -27.42
C LEU A 14 15.34 2.12 -27.62
N GLU A 15 15.17 1.22 -28.59
CA GLU A 15 13.93 0.45 -28.76
C GLU A 15 13.68 -0.55 -27.61
N ARG A 16 14.73 -1.11 -27.01
CA ARG A 16 14.62 -1.96 -25.81
C ARG A 16 14.19 -1.15 -24.59
N LEU A 17 14.72 0.05 -24.42
CA LEU A 17 14.33 0.97 -23.34
C LEU A 17 12.89 1.47 -23.53
N ALA A 18 12.49 1.81 -24.76
CA ALA A 18 11.12 2.21 -25.09
C ALA A 18 10.10 1.08 -24.86
N ARG A 19 10.47 -0.18 -25.18
CA ARG A 19 9.63 -1.37 -24.87
C ARG A 19 9.63 -1.77 -23.40
N LYS A 20 10.61 -1.34 -22.60
CA LYS A 20 10.65 -1.52 -21.14
C LYS A 20 9.85 -0.46 -20.37
N GLY A 21 9.15 0.46 -21.04
CA GLY A 21 8.32 1.51 -20.44
C GLY A 21 7.09 1.04 -19.65
N SER A 22 7.05 -0.21 -19.17
CA SER A 22 5.93 -0.77 -18.41
C SER A 22 6.31 -1.90 -17.44
N GLU A 23 7.58 -2.14 -17.14
CA GLU A 23 7.95 -2.96 -15.97
C GLU A 23 8.09 -2.06 -14.75
N GLU A 24 6.93 -1.72 -14.16
CA GLU A 24 6.67 -1.16 -12.82
C GLU A 24 7.88 -0.58 -12.06
N THR A 25 8.51 0.48 -12.58
CA THR A 25 9.19 1.44 -11.71
C THR A 25 8.17 2.51 -11.36
N GLN A 26 7.35 2.21 -10.35
CA GLN A 26 6.42 3.18 -9.80
C GLN A 26 7.23 4.17 -8.96
N GLU A 27 7.65 5.27 -9.56
CA GLU A 27 8.19 6.40 -8.80
C GLU A 27 7.07 7.01 -7.95
N ILE A 28 7.06 6.68 -6.66
CA ILE A 28 6.15 7.27 -5.69
C ILE A 28 6.85 8.49 -5.10
N SER A 29 6.53 9.67 -5.60
CA SER A 29 6.94 10.93 -4.98
C SER A 29 6.01 11.24 -3.81
N VAL A 30 6.55 11.24 -2.58
CA VAL A 30 5.84 11.68 -1.39
C VAL A 30 6.22 13.14 -1.13
N VAL A 31 5.30 14.06 -1.38
CA VAL A 31 5.48 15.46 -1.00
C VAL A 31 5.18 15.60 0.48
N THR A 32 6.23 15.71 1.30
CA THR A 32 6.10 16.13 2.71
C THR A 32 6.22 17.65 2.77
N SER A 33 5.09 18.37 2.69
CA SER A 33 5.05 19.81 2.95
C SER A 33 4.44 20.08 4.33
N PRO A 34 4.80 21.18 5.00
CA PRO A 34 4.04 21.68 6.15
C PRO A 34 2.60 21.99 5.70
N GLY A 35 1.68 21.05 5.93
CA GLY A 35 0.28 21.12 5.48
C GLY A 35 -0.22 19.88 4.71
N ALA A 36 0.68 19.06 4.16
CA ALA A 36 0.34 17.76 3.59
C ALA A 36 -0.02 16.78 4.72
N ARG A 37 -1.30 16.69 5.07
CA ARG A 37 -1.78 15.65 5.98
C ARG A 37 -1.72 14.32 5.23
N ALA A 38 -0.83 13.42 5.65
CA ALA A 38 -1.04 12.00 5.37
C ALA A 38 -2.42 11.66 5.94
N ALA A 39 -3.37 11.31 5.07
CA ALA A 39 -4.70 10.92 5.50
C ALA A 39 -4.56 9.56 6.22
N ALA A 40 -4.81 9.57 7.52
CA ALA A 40 -4.91 8.39 8.35
C ALA A 40 -6.37 8.18 8.76
N TRP A 41 -6.81 6.93 8.77
CA TRP A 41 -8.17 6.56 9.14
C TRP A 41 -8.14 5.56 10.28
N ALA A 42 -9.08 5.67 11.21
CA ALA A 42 -9.37 4.61 12.15
C ALA A 42 -10.10 3.49 11.41
N VAL A 43 -9.66 2.24 11.60
CA VAL A 43 -10.26 1.06 10.97
C VAL A 43 -10.46 -0.05 11.99
N LYS A 44 -11.39 -0.95 11.69
CA LYS A 44 -11.61 -2.20 12.41
C LYS A 44 -11.32 -3.38 11.50
N VAL A 45 -10.56 -4.34 12.01
CA VAL A 45 -10.26 -5.62 11.33
C VAL A 45 -11.54 -6.46 11.31
N LYS A 46 -11.91 -6.95 10.14
CA LYS A 46 -13.10 -7.78 9.92
C LYS A 46 -12.74 -9.25 9.75
N SER A 47 -11.68 -9.54 9.01
CA SER A 47 -11.15 -10.89 8.82
C SER A 47 -9.74 -10.85 8.24
N LEU A 48 -9.02 -11.96 8.38
CA LEU A 48 -7.83 -12.22 7.58
C LEU A 48 -8.25 -12.48 6.12
N SER A 49 -7.54 -11.87 5.16
CA SER A 49 -7.71 -12.15 3.74
C SER A 49 -6.69 -13.19 3.26
N SER A 50 -5.40 -12.92 3.46
CA SER A 50 -4.28 -13.83 3.17
C SER A 50 -2.97 -13.24 3.71
N TYR A 51 -2.03 -14.08 4.17
CA TYR A 51 -0.75 -13.62 4.71
C TYR A 51 -0.93 -12.54 5.79
N ASN A 52 -0.28 -11.39 5.69
CA ASN A 52 -0.49 -10.23 6.56
C ASN A 52 -1.51 -9.21 6.02
N VAL A 53 -2.41 -9.62 5.12
CA VAL A 53 -3.45 -8.77 4.52
C VAL A 53 -4.79 -9.04 5.16
N TYR A 54 -5.42 -7.97 5.63
CA TYR A 54 -6.70 -8.01 6.36
C TYR A 54 -7.78 -7.26 5.61
N ASN A 55 -9.00 -7.79 5.66
CA ASN A 55 -10.20 -7.03 5.34
C ASN A 55 -10.49 -6.11 6.53
N VAL A 56 -10.48 -4.81 6.29
CA VAL A 56 -10.75 -3.78 7.29
C VAL A 56 -11.93 -2.91 6.84
N ARG A 57 -12.55 -2.23 7.80
CA ARG A 57 -13.58 -1.23 7.52
C ARG A 57 -13.29 0.03 8.31
N VAL A 58 -13.48 1.18 7.68
CA VAL A 58 -13.32 2.48 8.35
C VAL A 58 -14.31 2.59 9.50
N VAL A 59 -13.85 3.13 10.62
CA VAL A 59 -14.71 3.46 11.74
C VAL A 59 -14.65 4.95 12.06
N GLU A 60 -15.81 5.51 12.37
CA GLU A 60 -15.93 6.83 12.96
C GLU A 60 -15.85 6.71 14.48
N ILE A 61 -14.95 7.48 15.09
CA ILE A 61 -14.79 7.55 16.54
C ILE A 61 -15.73 8.64 17.04
N GLY A 62 -16.74 8.25 17.81
CA GLY A 62 -17.67 9.18 18.46
C GLY A 62 -17.13 9.71 19.79
N ASP A 63 -18.03 10.19 20.63
CA ASP A 63 -17.71 10.71 21.96
C ASP A 63 -17.05 9.66 22.88
N ALA A 64 -16.36 10.13 23.92
CA ALA A 64 -15.74 9.26 24.91
C ALA A 64 -16.77 8.30 25.54
N GLY A 65 -16.45 7.00 25.52
CA GLY A 65 -17.35 5.95 26.00
C GLY A 65 -18.37 5.43 24.98
N SER A 66 -18.43 6.00 23.78
CA SER A 66 -19.24 5.47 22.68
C SER A 66 -18.50 4.38 21.89
N LEU A 67 -19.26 3.46 21.29
CA LEU A 67 -18.70 2.46 20.38
C LEU A 67 -18.43 3.09 19.00
N PRO A 68 -17.28 2.81 18.37
CA PRO A 68 -17.02 3.25 17.01
C PRO A 68 -18.03 2.70 16.00
N ILE A 69 -18.45 3.55 15.05
CA ILE A 69 -19.44 3.20 14.01
C ILE A 69 -18.70 2.82 12.73
N GLU A 70 -19.00 1.65 12.16
CA GLU A 70 -18.43 1.22 10.88
C GLU A 70 -19.09 1.95 9.69
N ILE A 71 -18.28 2.58 8.85
CA ILE A 71 -18.73 3.35 7.67
C ILE A 71 -18.11 2.83 6.37
N GLY A 72 -18.77 3.10 5.25
CA GLY A 72 -18.27 2.71 3.92
C GLY A 72 -18.24 1.20 3.66
N GLY A 73 -17.46 0.77 2.66
CA GLY A 73 -17.24 -0.64 2.32
C GLY A 73 -16.03 -1.24 3.03
N GLN A 74 -15.91 -2.57 2.97
CA GLN A 74 -14.65 -3.24 3.36
C GLN A 74 -13.57 -2.98 2.32
N MET A 75 -12.32 -2.88 2.78
CA MET A 75 -11.13 -2.73 1.95
C MET A 75 -9.99 -3.55 2.53
N GLN A 76 -9.00 -3.87 1.71
CA GLN A 76 -7.82 -4.60 2.17
C GLN A 76 -6.75 -3.65 2.66
N ALA A 77 -6.07 -4.04 3.75
CA ALA A 77 -4.92 -3.34 4.29
C ALA A 77 -3.87 -4.33 4.83
N VAL A 78 -2.59 -3.97 4.69
CA VAL A 78 -1.46 -4.81 5.10
C VAL A 78 -1.02 -4.45 6.51
N ASN A 79 -0.87 -5.43 7.40
CA ASN A 79 -0.23 -5.23 8.70
C ASN A 79 1.29 -5.32 8.55
N LEU A 80 1.98 -4.20 8.77
CA LEU A 80 3.43 -4.11 8.68
C LEU A 80 4.16 -4.74 9.87
N ALA A 81 3.45 -5.07 10.95
CA ALA A 81 4.05 -5.70 12.12
C ALA A 81 4.27 -7.22 11.95
N GLU A 82 3.61 -7.84 10.96
CA GLU A 82 3.59 -9.28 10.76
C GLU A 82 4.40 -9.70 9.52
N SER A 83 4.73 -11.00 9.44
CA SER A 83 5.45 -11.57 8.30
C SER A 83 4.61 -11.51 7.03
N PHE A 84 5.25 -11.13 5.92
CA PHE A 84 4.65 -11.14 4.59
C PHE A 84 4.52 -12.55 3.98
N LEU A 85 5.10 -13.56 4.63
CA LEU A 85 5.17 -14.94 4.13
C LEU A 85 4.31 -15.92 4.95
N GLN A 86 3.69 -15.46 6.02
CA GLN A 86 2.89 -16.28 6.92
C GLN A 86 1.49 -15.68 7.06
N ASP A 87 0.51 -16.52 7.36
CA ASP A 87 -0.82 -16.06 7.73
C ASP A 87 -0.75 -15.28 9.04
N GLY A 88 -1.36 -14.10 9.02
CA GLY A 88 -1.38 -13.20 10.14
C GLY A 88 -2.30 -13.69 11.25
N GLN A 89 -2.01 -13.23 12.45
CA GLN A 89 -2.59 -13.66 13.71
C GLN A 89 -3.47 -12.60 14.36
N LEU A 90 -3.52 -11.38 13.80
CA LEU A 90 -4.37 -10.31 14.32
C LEU A 90 -5.85 -10.72 14.29
N PRO A 91 -6.55 -10.74 15.43
CA PRO A 91 -7.93 -11.19 15.50
C PRO A 91 -8.90 -10.18 14.88
N ALA A 92 -10.03 -10.69 14.37
CA ALA A 92 -11.16 -9.85 13.97
C ALA A 92 -11.66 -9.03 15.17
N GLY A 93 -11.99 -7.77 14.91
CA GLY A 93 -12.44 -6.82 15.92
C GLY A 93 -11.34 -5.89 16.44
N ALA A 94 -10.06 -6.16 16.16
CA ALA A 94 -8.96 -5.25 16.48
C ALA A 94 -9.14 -3.90 15.76
N TYR A 95 -8.82 -2.81 16.45
CA TYR A 95 -8.80 -1.47 15.89
C TYR A 95 -7.38 -1.07 15.52
N ALA A 96 -7.23 -0.37 14.39
CA ALA A 96 -5.93 0.09 13.90
C ALA A 96 -6.04 1.49 13.30
N VAL A 97 -4.90 2.17 13.20
CA VAL A 97 -4.76 3.36 12.37
C VAL A 97 -4.17 2.93 11.04
N MET A 98 -4.90 3.18 9.96
CA MET A 98 -4.50 2.88 8.60
C MET A 98 -4.05 4.15 7.89
N SER A 99 -3.02 4.05 7.06
CA SER A 99 -2.56 5.12 6.16
C SER A 99 -2.36 4.57 4.75
N ARG A 100 -2.28 5.48 3.77
CA ARG A 100 -2.00 5.10 2.38
C ARG A 100 -0.56 5.43 2.02
N VAL A 101 0.24 4.40 1.74
CA VAL A 101 1.66 4.50 1.39
C VAL A 101 1.87 3.85 0.03
N GLY A 102 2.38 4.59 -0.96
CA GLY A 102 2.62 4.04 -2.30
C GLY A 102 1.39 3.45 -2.99
N GLY A 103 0.21 4.00 -2.73
CA GLY A 103 -1.05 3.44 -3.26
C GLY A 103 -1.50 2.14 -2.59
N LYS A 104 -0.90 1.74 -1.46
CA LYS A 104 -1.36 0.61 -0.65
C LYS A 104 -1.87 1.08 0.70
N ASN A 105 -2.92 0.42 1.19
CA ASN A 105 -3.41 0.63 2.54
C ASN A 105 -2.54 -0.19 3.49
N VAL A 106 -1.97 0.47 4.47
CA VAL A 106 -1.08 -0.17 5.45
C VAL A 106 -1.45 0.28 6.84
N PHE A 107 -1.24 -0.59 7.82
CA PHE A 107 -1.33 -0.26 9.23
C PHE A 107 -0.25 -1.02 10.00
N TYR A 108 -0.08 -0.69 11.27
CA TYR A 108 0.86 -1.37 12.16
C TYR A 108 0.15 -1.69 13.47
N VAL A 109 -0.02 -2.98 13.76
CA VAL A 109 -0.50 -3.46 15.06
C VAL A 109 0.31 -4.71 15.43
N PRO A 110 1.12 -4.66 16.51
CA PRO A 110 1.86 -5.84 16.97
C PRO A 110 0.90 -6.90 17.50
N VAL A 111 1.26 -8.17 17.30
CA VAL A 111 0.53 -9.35 17.79
C VAL A 111 1.37 -10.09 18.83
#